data_AF-A0A349MQ92-F1
#
_entry.id   AF-A0A349MQ92-F1
#
_cell.length_a   1.000
_cell.length_b   1.000
_cell.length_c   1.000
_cell.angle_alpha   90.00
_cell.angle_beta   90.00
_cell.angle_gamma   90.00
#
_symmetry.space_group_name_H-M   'P 1'
#
loop_
_entity.id
_entity.type
_entity.pdbx_description
1 polymer ?
#
loop_
_entity_poly.entity_id
_entity_poly.type
_entity_poly.pdbx_seq_one_letter_code
_entity_poly.pdbx_strand_id
1 'polypeptide(L)'
;STVQKLKGTYRMRAADLVVVKGKTQPVKIYEVLDYHDQVSFPNLMDVVNLFNDGIEAYQVANWDKAIERFNHCLKLNPTDQLSQIYV
;
A
#
# COMPACT_ATOMS: atom_id res chain seq x y z
N SER A 1 -14.52 9.65 5.11
CA SER A 1 -14.01 9.33 3.75
C SER A 1 -14.96 8.38 3.04
N THR A 2 -15.12 8.44 1.71
CA THR A 2 -16.00 7.55 0.92
C THR A 2 -15.73 6.06 1.17
N VAL A 3 -14.49 5.71 1.50
CA VAL A 3 -14.06 4.35 1.86
C VAL A 3 -14.75 3.82 3.14
N GLN A 4 -14.99 4.68 4.14
CA GLN A 4 -15.66 4.28 5.39
C GLN A 4 -17.14 3.91 5.20
N LYS A 5 -17.73 4.21 4.03
CA LYS A 5 -19.12 3.88 3.70
C LYS A 5 -19.27 2.54 2.98
N LEU A 6 -18.16 1.86 2.66
CA LEU A 6 -18.16 0.54 2.04
C LEU A 6 -18.52 -0.52 3.10
N LYS A 7 -19.59 -1.29 2.86
CA LYS A 7 -20.14 -2.28 3.81
C LYS A 7 -19.58 -3.71 3.65
N GLY A 8 -18.48 -3.88 2.92
CA GLY A 8 -17.87 -5.19 2.62
C GLY A 8 -16.39 -5.25 2.98
N THR A 9 -15.82 -6.45 3.04
CA THR A 9 -14.40 -6.68 3.27
C THR A 9 -13.61 -6.46 1.97
N TYR A 10 -13.42 -5.20 1.57
CA TYR A 10 -12.65 -4.87 0.37
C TYR A 10 -11.16 -4.95 0.67
N ARG A 11 -10.40 -5.69 -0.15
CA ARG A 11 -8.94 -5.67 -0.13
C ARG A 11 -8.49 -4.38 -0.80
N MET A 12 -7.91 -3.49 0.00
CA MET A 12 -7.42 -2.21 -0.48
C MET A 12 -6.04 -1.92 0.11
N ARG A 13 -5.19 -1.22 -0.65
CA ARG A 13 -3.94 -0.65 -0.13
C ARG A 13 -3.87 0.85 -0.39
N ALA A 14 -3.22 1.59 0.50
CA ALA A 14 -3.02 3.02 0.31
C ALA A 14 -1.87 3.24 -0.69
N ALA A 15 -2.17 3.73 -1.88
CA ALA A 15 -1.19 3.89 -2.95
C ALA A 15 -0.42 5.21 -2.85
N ASP A 16 -1.06 6.27 -2.34
CA ASP A 16 -0.45 7.60 -2.29
C ASP A 16 -1.06 8.46 -1.16
N LEU A 17 -0.29 9.42 -0.66
CA LEU A 17 -0.72 10.47 0.26
C LEU A 17 -0.53 11.84 -0.41
N VAL A 18 -1.62 12.42 -0.87
CA VAL A 18 -1.60 13.75 -1.48
C VAL A 18 -1.94 14.81 -0.44
N VAL A 19 -1.05 15.79 -0.26
CA VAL A 19 -1.31 17.02 0.49
C VAL A 19 -1.95 18.04 -0.45
N VAL A 20 -3.23 18.32 -0.28
CA VAL A 20 -3.97 19.32 -1.05
C VAL A 20 -3.89 20.69 -0.38
N LYS A 21 -3.61 21.75 -1.16
CA LYS A 21 -3.67 23.13 -0.67
C LYS A 21 -5.05 23.40 -0.05
N GLY A 22 -5.06 23.77 1.22
CA GLY A 22 -6.28 24.09 1.98
C GLY A 22 -6.84 22.97 2.86
N LYS A 23 -6.21 21.77 2.91
CA LYS A 23 -6.55 20.74 3.92
C LYS A 23 -5.33 20.42 4.78
N THR A 24 -5.53 20.45 6.09
CA THR A 24 -4.49 20.14 7.10
C THR A 24 -4.19 18.64 7.20
N GLN A 25 -5.10 17.77 6.76
CA GLN A 25 -4.90 16.32 6.75
C GLN A 25 -4.69 15.79 5.33
N PRO A 26 -3.63 15.00 5.09
CA PRO A 26 -3.37 14.38 3.79
C PRO A 26 -4.49 13.39 3.42
N VAL A 27 -4.83 13.33 2.13
CA VAL A 27 -5.84 12.42 1.61
C VAL A 27 -5.15 11.15 1.11
N LYS A 28 -5.50 9.99 1.70
CA LYS A 28 -5.05 8.68 1.24
C LYS A 28 -5.80 8.27 -0.02
N ILE A 29 -5.07 7.97 -1.09
CA ILE A 29 -5.59 7.33 -2.31
C ILE A 29 -5.50 5.82 -2.11
N TYR A 30 -6.58 5.09 -2.39
CA TYR A 30 -6.63 3.64 -2.22
C TYR A 30 -6.74 2.93 -3.57
N GLU A 31 -5.98 1.86 -3.73
CA GLU A 31 -6.14 0.89 -4.81
C GLU A 31 -7.04 -0.25 -4.33
N VAL A 32 -8.03 -0.65 -5.14
CA VAL A 32 -8.91 -1.80 -4.87
C VAL A 32 -8.30 -3.03 -5.52
N LEU A 33 -8.11 -4.12 -4.77
CA LEU A 33 -7.43 -5.34 -5.21
C LEU A 33 -8.35 -6.57 -5.29
N ASP A 34 -9.66 -6.41 -5.12
CA ASP A 34 -10.64 -7.51 -5.10
C ASP A 34 -10.76 -8.26 -6.46
N TYR A 35 -10.31 -7.65 -7.55
CA TYR A 35 -10.28 -8.28 -8.86
C TYR A 35 -9.12 -9.29 -9.01
N HIS A 36 -8.19 -9.32 -8.06
CA HIS A 36 -7.07 -10.24 -8.07
C HIS A 36 -7.39 -11.59 -7.41
N ASP A 37 -6.84 -12.62 -8.02
CA ASP A 37 -6.74 -13.97 -7.49
C ASP A 37 -5.28 -14.31 -7.13
N GLN A 38 -5.04 -15.54 -6.65
CA GLN A 38 -3.69 -15.99 -6.27
C GLN A 38 -2.71 -16.08 -7.45
N VAL A 39 -3.20 -16.11 -8.69
CA VAL A 39 -2.37 -16.21 -9.91
C VAL A 39 -1.90 -14.82 -10.31
N SER A 40 -2.82 -13.85 -10.34
CA SER A 40 -2.54 -12.46 -10.71
C SER A 40 -1.90 -11.64 -9.60
N PHE A 41 -2.13 -11.99 -8.34
CA PHE A 41 -1.50 -11.35 -7.19
C PHE A 41 -1.22 -12.38 -6.07
N PRO A 42 -0.07 -13.06 -6.10
CA PRO A 42 0.30 -14.01 -5.06
C PRO A 42 0.51 -13.29 -3.72
N ASN A 43 0.15 -13.97 -2.62
CA ASN A 43 0.38 -13.49 -1.26
C ASN A 43 -0.24 -12.09 -0.97
N LEU A 44 -1.36 -11.76 -1.62
CA LEU A 44 -1.96 -10.42 -1.58
C LEU A 44 -2.10 -9.83 -0.17
N MET A 45 -2.60 -10.61 0.80
CA MET A 45 -2.81 -10.10 2.15
C MET A 45 -1.48 -9.73 2.84
N ASP A 46 -0.45 -10.57 2.67
CA ASP A 46 0.87 -10.35 3.25
C ASP A 46 1.55 -9.15 2.59
N VAL A 47 1.46 -9.04 1.26
CA VAL A 47 1.99 -7.89 0.50
C VAL A 47 1.30 -6.61 0.94
N VAL A 48 -0.03 -6.59 1.10
CA VAL A 48 -0.76 -5.40 1.58
C VAL A 48 -0.33 -5.01 2.99
N ASN A 49 -0.15 -5.97 3.89
CA ASN A 49 0.30 -5.70 5.26
C ASN A 49 1.73 -5.13 5.29
N LEU A 50 2.68 -5.80 4.61
CA LEU A 50 4.06 -5.35 4.49
C LEU A 50 4.17 -3.99 3.81
N PHE A 51 3.35 -3.74 2.79
CA PHE A 51 3.32 -2.46 2.09
C PHE A 51 2.87 -1.33 3.02
N ASN A 52 1.82 -1.55 3.82
CA ASN A 52 1.36 -0.57 4.80
C ASN A 52 2.44 -0.28 5.85
N ASP A 53 3.13 -1.30 6.38
CA ASP A 53 4.27 -1.13 7.29
C ASP A 53 5.40 -0.30 6.65
N GLY A 54 5.68 -0.54 5.36
CA GLY A 54 6.69 0.20 4.59
C GLY A 54 6.31 1.68 4.45
N ILE A 55 5.04 1.97 4.15
CA ILE A 55 4.51 3.34 4.07
C ILE A 55 4.56 4.05 5.42
N GLU A 56 4.24 3.38 6.52
CA GLU A 56 4.34 3.97 7.87
C GLU A 56 5.79 4.32 8.21
N ALA A 57 6.75 3.45 7.87
CA ALA A 57 8.17 3.72 8.04
C ALA A 57 8.65 4.88 7.15
N TYR A 58 8.24 4.91 5.88
CA TYR A 58 8.55 5.96 4.92
C TYR A 58 8.06 7.34 5.41
N GLN A 59 6.85 7.42 5.96
CA GLN A 59 6.27 8.68 6.46
C GLN A 59 7.04 9.29 7.63
N VAL A 60 7.70 8.48 8.45
CA VAL A 60 8.55 8.93 9.57
C VAL A 60 10.02 9.01 9.21
N ALA A 61 10.35 8.96 7.91
CA ALA A 61 11.72 8.99 7.38
C ALA A 61 12.62 7.85 7.90
N ASN A 62 12.05 6.72 8.30
CA ASN A 62 12.79 5.50 8.63
C ASN A 62 13.03 4.68 7.35
N TRP A 63 13.95 5.17 6.52
CA TRP A 63 14.19 4.67 5.17
C TRP A 63 14.65 3.21 5.14
N ASP A 64 15.54 2.81 6.06
CA ASP A 64 16.06 1.44 6.11
C ASP A 64 14.93 0.43 6.32
N LYS A 65 14.03 0.71 7.28
CA LYS A 65 12.87 -0.14 7.55
C LYS A 65 11.88 -0.12 6.37
N ALA A 66 11.68 1.04 5.75
CA ALA A 66 10.79 1.15 4.60
C ALA A 66 11.29 0.28 3.43
N ILE A 67 12.57 0.42 3.06
CA ILE A 67 13.24 -0.35 2.02
C ILE A 67 13.20 -1.86 2.33
N GLU A 68 13.44 -2.27 3.59
CA GLU A 68 13.32 -3.67 4.00
C GLU A 68 11.91 -4.22 3.73
N ARG A 69 10.87 -3.47 4.10
CA ARG A 69 9.48 -3.87 3.93
C ARG A 69 9.09 -3.96 2.46
N PHE A 70 9.45 -2.98 1.63
CA PHE A 70 9.15 -3.02 0.19
C PHE A 70 9.90 -4.14 -0.53
N ASN A 71 11.17 -4.38 -0.20
CA ASN A 71 11.88 -5.54 -0.73
C ASN A 71 11.24 -6.87 -0.31
N HIS A 72 10.63 -6.95 0.88
CA HIS A 72 9.85 -8.11 1.27
C HIS A 72 8.57 -8.28 0.44
N CYS A 73 7.86 -7.20 0.13
CA CYS A 73 6.76 -7.24 -0.83
C CYS A 73 7.19 -7.82 -2.17
N LEU A 74 8.35 -7.38 -2.70
CA LEU A 74 8.89 -7.86 -3.98
C LEU A 74 9.36 -9.31 -3.95
N LYS A 75 9.72 -9.87 -2.78
CA LYS A 75 9.97 -11.31 -2.65
C LYS A 75 8.68 -12.13 -2.76
N LEU A 76 7.56 -11.59 -2.28
CA LEU A 76 6.26 -12.26 -2.28
C LEU A 76 5.46 -12.06 -3.57
N ASN A 77 5.62 -10.90 -4.21
CA ASN A 77 5.09 -10.56 -5.52
C ASN A 77 6.14 -9.72 -6.29
N PRO A 78 7.05 -10.35 -7.05
CA PRO A 78 8.10 -9.64 -7.80
C PRO A 78 7.59 -8.64 -8.83
N THR A 79 6.35 -8.85 -9.30
CA THR A 79 5.70 -8.01 -10.31
C THR A 79 4.90 -6.85 -9.71
N ASP A 80 4.91 -6.66 -8.39
CA ASP A 80 4.22 -5.55 -7.75
C ASP A 80 4.89 -4.20 -8.06
N GLN A 81 4.40 -3.52 -9.09
CA GLN A 81 4.92 -2.25 -9.58
C GLN A 81 4.97 -1.17 -8.50
N LEU A 82 3.98 -1.15 -7.59
CA LEU A 82 3.94 -0.13 -6.57
C LEU A 82 5.10 -0.28 -5.58
N SER A 83 5.40 -1.51 -5.14
CA SER A 83 6.57 -1.75 -4.28
C SER A 83 7.90 -1.42 -4.97
N GLN A 84 8.01 -1.57 -6.29
CA GLN A 84 9.21 -1.20 -7.07
C GLN A 84 9.48 0.31 -7.08
N ILE A 85 8.43 1.15 -6.96
CA ILE A 85 8.57 2.62 -6.97
C ILE A 85 9.18 3.14 -5.66
N TYR A 86 9.04 2.42 -4.55
CA TYR A 86 9.44 2.88 -3.22
C TYR A 86 10.83 2.39 -2.75
N VAL A 87 11.57 1.66 -3.60
CA VAL A 87 12.96 1.21 -3.36
C VAL A 87 13.92 1.91 -4.31
#